data_AF-A0A4R4BVF2-F1
#
_entry.id   AF-A0A4R4BVF2-F1
#
_cell.length_a   1.000
_cell.length_b   1.000
_cell.length_c   1.000
_cell.angle_alpha   90.00
_cell.angle_beta   90.00
_cell.angle_gamma   90.00
#
_symmetry.space_group_name_H-M   'P 1'
#
loop_
_entity.id
_entity.type
_entity.pdbx_description
1 polymer ?
#
loop_
_entity_poly.entity_id
_entity_poly.type
_entity_poly.pdbx_seq_one_letter_code
_entity_poly.pdbx_strand_id
1 'polypeptide(L)'
;MIPTTLDKTWRTAALALAAAVLCYAAAGAPTLSRLLDPAVIGEGLALKPITYHWVNHVDRAIPEADLFASRFYVLVLASLNALAALIALDADRSRRRFAFVLGWAFVMLIVFVNAQIQAFYNVG
;
A
#
# COMPACT_ATOMS: atom_id res chain seq x y z
N MET A 1 28.75 20.28 11.02
CA MET A 1 29.05 18.94 10.46
C MET A 1 28.26 18.78 9.18
N ILE A 2 28.92 18.49 8.06
CA ILE A 2 28.26 18.22 6.78
C ILE A 2 27.70 16.79 6.87
N PRO A 3 26.38 16.57 6.70
CA PRO A 3 25.80 15.22 6.76
C PRO A 3 26.42 14.35 5.66
N THR A 4 26.91 13.18 6.02
CA THR A 4 27.47 12.24 5.04
C THR A 4 26.33 11.52 4.29
N THR A 5 26.61 10.96 3.12
CA THR A 5 25.63 10.17 2.36
C THR A 5 25.14 8.94 3.13
N LEU A 6 25.96 8.41 4.05
CA LEU A 6 25.62 7.32 4.94
C LEU A 6 24.50 7.71 5.93
N ASP A 7 24.57 8.93 6.50
CA ASP A 7 23.58 9.44 7.46
C ASP A 7 22.20 9.59 6.83
N LYS A 8 22.15 9.97 5.55
CA LYS A 8 20.90 10.13 4.81
C LYS A 8 20.23 8.78 4.54
N THR A 9 21.00 7.78 4.12
CA THR A 9 20.49 6.45 3.80
C THR A 9 19.95 5.74 5.04
N TRP A 10 20.67 5.84 6.17
CA TRP A 10 20.20 5.29 7.45
C TRP A 10 18.88 5.93 7.90
N ARG A 11 18.77 7.26 7.83
CA ARG A 11 17.52 7.96 8.18
C ARG A 11 16.35 7.52 7.31
N THR A 12 16.56 7.37 6.00
CA THR A 12 15.50 6.87 5.10
C THR A 12 15.10 5.43 5.41
N ALA A 13 16.07 4.56 5.73
CA ALA A 13 15.79 3.18 6.10
C ALA A 13 15.02 3.10 7.43
N ALA A 14 15.42 3.89 8.44
CA ALA A 14 14.74 3.96 9.72
C ALA A 14 13.29 4.46 9.58
N LEU A 15 13.06 5.50 8.76
CA LEU A 15 11.72 6.00 8.49
C LEU A 15 10.85 4.98 7.75
N ALA A 16 11.41 4.27 6.76
CA ALA A 16 10.70 3.22 6.04
C ALA A 16 10.33 2.06 6.98
N LEU A 17 11.25 1.64 7.85
CA LEU A 17 11.00 0.62 8.85
C LEU A 17 9.93 1.06 9.86
N ALA A 18 10.00 2.30 10.35
CA ALA A 18 8.99 2.84 11.26
C ALA A 18 7.60 2.86 10.61
N ALA A 19 7.50 3.30 9.36
CA ALA A 19 6.25 3.28 8.61
C ALA A 19 5.71 1.84 8.44
N ALA A 20 6.58 0.88 8.11
CA ALA A 20 6.20 -0.53 7.99
C ALA A 20 5.69 -1.10 9.32
N VAL A 21 6.36 -0.80 10.44
CA VAL A 21 5.94 -1.22 11.79
C VAL A 21 4.59 -0.60 12.17
N LEU A 22 4.38 0.68 11.84
CA LEU A 22 3.09 1.35 12.08
C LEU A 22 1.97 0.72 11.25
N CYS A 23 2.21 0.43 9.97
CA CYS A 23 1.25 -0.27 9.11
C CYS A 23 0.93 -1.67 9.66
N TYR A 24 1.95 -2.38 10.13
CA TYR A 24 1.82 -3.71 10.73
C TYR A 24 0.96 -3.67 12.00
N ALA A 25 1.25 -2.76 12.92
CA ALA A 25 0.50 -2.58 14.15
C ALA A 25 -0.95 -2.15 13.88
N ALA A 26 -1.15 -1.19 12.97
CA ALA A 26 -2.48 -0.71 12.59
C ALA A 26 -3.33 -1.77 11.85
N ALA A 27 -2.68 -2.74 11.20
CA ALA A 27 -3.35 -3.91 10.63
C ALA A 27 -3.70 -4.98 11.67
N GLY A 28 -3.45 -4.75 12.96
CA GLY A 28 -3.71 -5.70 14.04
C GLY A 28 -2.60 -6.72 14.27
N ALA A 29 -1.38 -6.44 13.79
CA ALA A 29 -0.21 -7.30 13.92
C ALA A 29 -0.45 -8.76 13.46
N PRO A 30 -0.89 -8.98 12.19
CA PRO A 30 -1.10 -10.33 11.66
C PRO A 30 0.19 -11.15 11.72
N THR A 31 0.11 -12.47 11.77
CA THR A 31 1.33 -13.30 11.73
C THR A 31 2.07 -13.08 10.41
N LEU A 32 3.41 -13.14 10.45
CA LEU A 32 4.22 -12.93 9.24
C LEU A 32 3.90 -13.98 8.17
N SER A 33 3.65 -15.22 8.57
CA SER A 33 3.21 -16.29 7.64
C SER A 33 1.91 -15.95 6.93
N ARG A 34 0.98 -15.24 7.61
CA ARG A 34 -0.27 -14.80 7.01
C ARG A 34 -0.08 -13.63 6.05
N LEU A 35 0.84 -12.71 6.33
CA LEU A 35 1.18 -11.65 5.37
C LEU A 35 1.76 -12.24 4.08
N LEU A 36 2.55 -13.30 4.18
CA LEU A 36 3.14 -13.95 3.01
C LEU A 36 2.14 -14.84 2.23
N ASP A 37 0.90 -14.97 2.70
CA ASP A 37 -0.15 -15.72 2.01
C ASP A 37 -0.56 -14.98 0.72
N PRO A 38 -0.46 -15.61 -0.47
CA PRO A 38 -0.83 -14.99 -1.73
C PRO A 38 -2.27 -14.46 -1.76
N ALA A 39 -3.20 -15.11 -1.05
CA ALA A 39 -4.58 -14.64 -0.95
C ALA A 39 -4.63 -13.26 -0.26
N VAL A 40 -3.93 -13.11 0.87
CA VAL A 40 -3.87 -11.84 1.63
C VAL A 40 -3.24 -10.71 0.81
N ILE A 41 -2.17 -11.02 0.07
CA ILE A 41 -1.54 -10.05 -0.84
C ILE A 41 -2.53 -9.63 -1.92
N GLY A 42 -3.23 -10.61 -2.52
CA GLY A 42 -4.25 -10.39 -3.54
C GLY A 42 -5.36 -9.46 -3.06
N GLU A 43 -5.96 -9.75 -1.90
CA GLU A 43 -7.02 -8.91 -1.33
C GLU A 43 -6.54 -7.48 -1.00
N GLY A 44 -5.29 -7.36 -0.57
CA GLY A 44 -4.65 -6.07 -0.30
C GLY A 44 -4.46 -5.24 -1.57
N LEU A 45 -3.98 -5.85 -2.65
CA LEU A 45 -3.81 -5.21 -3.96
C LEU A 45 -5.14 -4.94 -4.68
N ALA A 46 -6.19 -5.71 -4.36
CA ALA A 46 -7.56 -5.45 -4.78
C ALA A 46 -8.25 -4.37 -3.95
N LEU A 47 -7.58 -3.84 -2.91
CA LEU A 47 -8.11 -2.86 -1.98
C LEU A 47 -9.39 -3.31 -1.26
N LYS A 48 -9.65 -4.63 -1.16
CA LYS A 48 -10.87 -5.15 -0.54
C LYS A 48 -11.15 -4.61 0.85
N PRO A 49 -10.16 -4.39 1.74
CA PRO A 49 -10.45 -3.83 3.05
C PRO A 49 -11.18 -2.48 3.05
N ILE A 50 -11.10 -1.72 1.95
CA ILE A 50 -11.79 -0.43 1.78
C ILE A 50 -12.85 -0.44 0.66
N THR A 51 -12.88 -1.48 -0.18
CA THR A 51 -13.85 -1.65 -1.27
C THR A 51 -14.80 -2.83 -1.07
N TYR A 52 -14.79 -3.47 0.11
CA TYR A 52 -15.67 -4.58 0.43
C TYR A 52 -17.15 -4.19 0.30
N HIS A 53 -17.92 -4.99 -0.44
CA HIS A 53 -19.36 -4.84 -0.57
C HIS A 53 -20.06 -6.13 -0.16
N TRP A 54 -20.89 -6.08 0.89
CA TRP A 54 -21.63 -7.26 1.37
C TRP A 54 -22.55 -7.90 0.30
N VAL A 55 -23.04 -7.11 -0.65
CA VAL A 55 -23.90 -7.59 -1.75
C VAL A 55 -23.12 -8.41 -2.78
N ASN A 56 -21.80 -8.19 -2.88
CA ASN A 56 -20.93 -8.94 -3.79
C ASN A 56 -20.68 -10.36 -3.22
N HIS A 57 -21.05 -11.39 -3.99
CA HIS A 57 -20.88 -12.77 -3.54
C HIS A 57 -19.41 -13.19 -3.43
N VAL A 58 -18.53 -12.61 -4.25
CA VAL A 58 -17.08 -12.85 -4.20
C VAL A 58 -16.51 -12.30 -2.89
N ASP A 59 -16.94 -11.10 -2.48
CA ASP A 59 -16.48 -10.49 -1.24
C ASP A 59 -16.88 -11.30 -0.01
N ARG A 60 -18.09 -11.88 -0.01
CA ARG A 60 -18.55 -12.76 1.07
C ARG A 60 -17.78 -14.07 1.17
N ALA A 61 -17.10 -14.50 0.12
CA ALA A 61 -16.26 -15.69 0.14
C ALA A 61 -14.87 -15.43 0.74
N ILE A 62 -14.48 -14.16 0.91
CA ILE A 62 -13.19 -13.79 1.50
C ILE A 62 -13.21 -14.11 3.00
N PRO A 63 -12.27 -14.93 3.52
CA PRO A 63 -12.16 -15.15 4.95
C PRO A 63 -11.87 -13.84 5.69
N GLU A 64 -12.58 -13.58 6.79
CA GLU A 64 -12.40 -12.33 7.56
C GLU A 64 -10.94 -12.10 7.96
N ALA A 65 -10.22 -13.16 8.34
CA ALA A 65 -8.81 -13.09 8.68
C ALA A 65 -7.93 -12.57 7.51
N ASP A 66 -8.29 -12.87 6.27
CA ASP A 66 -7.60 -12.36 5.07
C ASP A 66 -7.91 -10.90 4.83
N LEU A 67 -9.18 -10.52 4.99
CA LEU A 67 -9.61 -9.12 4.90
C LEU A 67 -8.96 -8.25 5.97
N PHE A 68 -8.78 -8.76 7.19
CA PHE A 68 -8.08 -8.03 8.26
C PHE A 68 -6.58 -7.95 8.01
N ALA A 69 -5.92 -9.07 7.69
CA ALA A 69 -4.47 -9.08 7.44
C ALA A 69 -4.08 -8.23 6.23
N SER A 70 -4.91 -8.22 5.17
CA SER A 70 -4.66 -7.46 3.94
C SER A 70 -4.69 -5.94 4.12
N ARG A 71 -5.26 -5.43 5.23
CA ARG A 71 -5.20 -4.00 5.62
C ARG A 71 -3.76 -3.49 5.68
N PHE A 72 -2.81 -4.35 6.04
CA PHE A 72 -1.39 -4.02 6.02
C PHE A 72 -0.94 -3.46 4.67
N TYR A 73 -1.30 -4.15 3.57
CA TYR A 73 -0.92 -3.74 2.22
C TYR A 73 -1.58 -2.43 1.82
N VAL A 74 -2.85 -2.24 2.17
CA VAL A 74 -3.57 -0.99 1.91
C VAL A 74 -2.91 0.19 2.63
N LEU A 75 -2.49 0.01 3.89
CA LEU A 75 -1.80 1.04 4.68
C LEU A 75 -0.39 1.34 4.15
N VAL A 76 0.34 0.31 3.69
CA VAL A 76 1.64 0.49 3.02
C VAL A 76 1.47 1.31 1.74
N LEU A 77 0.49 0.95 0.89
CA LEU A 77 0.17 1.71 -0.32
C LEU A 77 -0.22 3.15 0.00
N ALA A 78 -1.03 3.37 1.03
CA ALA A 78 -1.41 4.71 1.49
C ALA A 78 -0.19 5.53 1.95
N SER A 79 0.73 4.91 2.71
CA SER A 79 1.96 5.56 3.18
C SER A 79 2.90 5.93 2.03
N LEU A 80 3.04 5.05 1.03
CA LEU A 80 3.80 5.33 -0.18
C LEU A 80 3.17 6.45 -1.01
N ASN A 81 1.85 6.51 -1.09
CA ASN A 81 1.14 7.63 -1.72
C ASN A 81 1.35 8.96 -1.01
N ALA A 82 1.27 8.97 0.32
CA ALA A 82 1.56 10.17 1.10
C ALA A 82 3.00 10.65 0.85
N LEU A 83 3.97 9.73 0.81
CA LEU A 83 5.35 10.06 0.47
C LEU A 83 5.49 10.61 -0.96
N ALA A 84 4.87 9.96 -1.95
CA ALA A 84 4.89 10.43 -3.34
C ALA A 84 4.27 11.82 -3.49
N ALA A 85 3.19 12.10 -2.77
CA ALA A 85 2.56 13.42 -2.73
C ALA A 85 3.47 14.48 -2.10
N LEU A 86 4.14 14.17 -0.98
CA LEU A 86 5.12 15.07 -0.37
C LEU A 86 6.29 15.38 -1.31
N ILE A 87 6.81 14.37 -2.01
CA ILE A 87 7.86 14.54 -3.04
C ILE A 87 7.32 15.39 -4.21
N ALA A 88 6.05 15.24 -4.56
CA ALA A 88 5.43 15.97 -5.64
C ALA A 88 5.23 17.46 -5.33
N LEU A 89 5.03 17.80 -4.05
CA LEU A 89 4.87 19.17 -3.56
C LEU A 89 6.19 19.90 -3.30
N ASP A 90 7.32 19.18 -3.32
CA ASP A 90 8.65 19.77 -3.15
C ASP A 90 9.00 20.72 -4.32
N ALA A 91 9.50 21.91 -4.00
CA ALA A 91 9.75 22.99 -4.96
C ALA A 91 10.90 22.66 -5.93
N ASP A 92 11.90 21.90 -5.47
CA ASP A 92 13.05 21.48 -6.28
C ASP A 92 12.86 20.06 -6.85
N ARG A 93 12.31 20.01 -8.06
CA ARG A 93 12.02 18.76 -8.77
C ARG A 93 13.18 18.33 -9.66
N SER A 94 13.92 17.32 -9.21
CA SER A 94 14.87 16.62 -10.07
C SER A 94 14.15 15.65 -11.03
N ARG A 95 14.73 15.41 -12.22
CA ARG A 95 14.20 14.43 -13.19
C ARG A 95 13.97 13.04 -12.58
N ARG A 96 14.86 12.62 -11.67
CA ARG A 96 14.75 11.34 -10.95
C ARG A 96 13.52 11.28 -10.04
N ARG A 97 13.25 12.34 -9.27
CA ARG A 97 12.07 12.44 -8.40
C ARG A 97 10.78 12.47 -9.23
N PHE A 98 10.79 13.19 -10.35
CA PHE A 98 9.65 13.21 -11.26
C PHE A 98 9.36 11.81 -11.82
N ALA A 99 10.37 11.11 -12.35
CA ALA A 99 10.20 9.76 -12.86
C ALA A 99 9.68 8.78 -11.80
N PHE A 100 10.15 8.92 -10.55
CA PHE A 100 9.65 8.12 -9.42
C PHE A 100 8.16 8.37 -9.16
N VAL A 101 7.74 9.63 -9.01
CA VAL A 101 6.32 9.98 -8.76
C VAL A 101 5.43 9.53 -9.92
N LEU A 102 5.89 9.71 -11.17
CA LEU A 102 5.17 9.27 -12.37
C LEU A 102 5.02 7.75 -12.41
N GLY A 103 6.09 7.01 -12.14
CA GLY A 103 6.04 5.54 -12.06
C GLY A 103 5.09 5.07 -10.96
N TRP A 104 5.11 5.71 -9.80
CA TRP A 104 4.19 5.41 -8.71
C TRP A 104 2.72 5.69 -9.07
N ALA A 105 2.46 6.79 -9.79
CA ALA A 105 1.12 7.10 -10.29
C ALA A 105 0.58 6.01 -11.23
N PHE A 106 1.42 5.44 -12.12
CA PHE A 106 1.03 4.31 -12.96
C PHE A 106 0.72 3.05 -12.15
N VAL A 107 1.55 2.71 -11.16
CA VAL A 107 1.29 1.58 -10.26
C VAL A 107 -0.06 1.75 -9.56
N MET A 108 -0.32 2.94 -9.03
CA MET A 108 -1.59 3.22 -8.35
C MET A 108 -2.79 3.23 -9.29
N LEU A 109 -2.62 3.68 -10.53
CA LEU A 109 -3.68 3.58 -11.54
C LEU A 109 -4.03 2.11 -11.82
N ILE A 110 -3.04 1.22 -11.94
CA ILE A 110 -3.26 -0.22 -12.13
C ILE A 110 -4.01 -0.81 -10.92
N VAL A 111 -3.54 -0.51 -9.70
CA VAL A 111 -4.20 -0.96 -8.46
C VAL A 111 -5.64 -0.47 -8.40
N PHE A 112 -5.88 0.80 -8.73
CA PHE A 112 -7.21 1.38 -8.71
C PHE A 112 -8.14 0.73 -9.75
N VAL A 113 -7.69 0.55 -10.99
CA VAL A 113 -8.48 -0.12 -12.04
C VAL A 113 -8.81 -1.57 -11.62
N ASN A 114 -7.83 -2.31 -11.10
CA ASN A 114 -8.07 -3.67 -10.60
C ASN A 114 -9.09 -3.68 -9.45
N ALA A 115 -8.97 -2.78 -8.48
CA ALA A 115 -9.91 -2.68 -7.37
C ALA A 115 -11.34 -2.36 -7.85
N GLN A 116 -11.48 -1.43 -8.80
CA GLN A 116 -12.77 -1.10 -9.43
C GLN A 116 -13.36 -2.32 -10.13
N ILE A 117 -12.54 -3.08 -10.87
CA ILE A 117 -13.01 -4.27 -11.57
C ILE A 117 -13.58 -5.29 -10.59
N GLN A 118 -12.83 -5.57 -9.53
CA GLN A 118 -13.24 -6.56 -8.54
C GLN A 118 -14.40 -6.12 -7.65
N ALA A 119 -14.63 -4.81 -7.51
CA ALA A 119 -15.73 -4.26 -6.73
C ALA A 119 -17.05 -4.21 -7.53
N PHE A 120 -17.01 -3.81 -8.81
CA PHE A 120 -18.23 -3.51 -9.59
C PHE A 120 -18.60 -4.55 -10.64
N TYR A 121 -17.65 -5.24 -11.27
CA TYR A 121 -17.97 -6.23 -12.31
C TYR A 121 -18.29 -7.63 -11.75
N ASN A 122 -18.02 -7.87 -10.46
CA ASN A 122 -18.33 -9.13 -9.78
C ASN A 122 -19.67 -9.11 -9.02
N VAL A 123 -20.48 -8.06 -9.19
CA VAL A 123 -21.78 -7.89 -8.49
C VAL A 123 -22.90 -8.73 -9.13
N GLY A 124 -22.60 -9.52 -10.16
CA GLY A 124 -23.54 -10.42 -10.86
C GLY A 124 -23.78 -11.75 -10.14
#